data_AF-A0AAP9SF60-F1
#
_entry.id   AF-A0AAP9SF60-F1
#
_cell.length_a   1.000
_cell.length_b   1.000
_cell.length_c   1.000
_cell.angle_alpha   90.00
_cell.angle_beta   90.00
_cell.angle_gamma   90.00
#
_symmetry.space_group_name_H-M   'P 1'
#
loop_
_entity.id
_entity.type
_entity.pdbx_description
1 polymer ?
#
loop_
_entity_poly.entity_id
_entity_poly.type
_entity_poly.pdbx_seq_one_letter_code
_entity_poly.pdbx_strand_id
1 'polypeptide(L)'
;MQYQNQYPVILITLKDMKDIRFQNQIDIFKVIIRELTGKYKDLLTSERLDDIDKKLLICYQEGDVNIADLKNGLRFLSQCLYKHYQKKVIILIDE
;
A
#
# COMPACT_ATOMS: atom_id res chain seq x y z
N MET A 1 -19.72 18.29 3.02
CA MET A 1 -18.28 18.44 3.35
C MET A 1 -17.85 17.77 4.65
N GLN A 2 -18.77 17.28 5.50
CA GLN A 2 -18.49 16.85 6.88
C GLN A 2 -17.55 15.64 7.07
N TYR A 3 -17.14 14.93 6.01
CA TYR A 3 -16.27 13.75 6.08
C TYR A 3 -15.04 13.80 5.14
N GLN A 4 -14.86 14.87 4.36
CA GLN A 4 -13.72 14.99 3.45
C GLN A 4 -12.42 15.22 4.23
N ASN A 5 -11.32 14.60 3.77
CA ASN A 5 -9.98 14.66 4.39
C ASN A 5 -9.91 14.19 5.86
N GLN A 6 -10.91 13.46 6.34
CA GLN A 6 -10.91 12.99 7.72
C GLN A 6 -10.19 11.67 7.89
N TYR A 7 -10.17 10.79 6.89
CA TYR A 7 -9.59 9.45 7.00
C TYR A 7 -8.58 9.21 5.88
N PRO A 8 -7.46 8.52 6.16
CA PRO A 8 -6.60 8.00 5.10
C PRO A 8 -7.39 6.99 4.26
N VAL A 9 -7.35 7.17 2.95
CA VAL A 9 -8.05 6.31 1.98
C VAL A 9 -7.02 5.67 1.06
N ILE A 10 -7.01 4.35 0.98
CA ILE A 10 -6.31 3.58 -0.06
C ILE A 10 -7.33 3.30 -1.16
N LEU A 11 -7.09 3.83 -2.37
CA LEU A 11 -7.87 3.48 -3.56
C LEU A 11 -7.03 2.53 -4.42
N ILE A 12 -7.52 1.29 -4.58
CA ILE A 12 -6.90 0.27 -5.43
C ILE A 12 -7.83 -0.06 -6.60
N THR A 13 -7.27 -0.12 -7.81
CA THR A 13 -7.94 -0.62 -9.01
C THR A 13 -7.34 -1.98 -9.38
N LEU A 14 -8.19 -2.98 -9.60
CA LEU A 14 -7.80 -4.31 -10.06
C LEU A 14 -8.09 -4.50 -11.56
N LYS A 15 -8.52 -3.45 -12.27
CA LYS A 15 -8.87 -3.46 -13.70
C LYS A 15 -7.78 -4.02 -14.61
N ASP A 16 -6.52 -3.87 -14.23
CA ASP A 16 -5.37 -4.31 -15.03
C ASP A 16 -5.00 -5.77 -14.75
N MET A 17 -5.55 -6.38 -13.69
CA MET A 17 -5.32 -7.77 -13.31
C MET A 17 -6.17 -8.74 -14.15
N LYS A 18 -5.98 -8.75 -15.47
CA LYS A 18 -6.77 -9.58 -16.42
C LYS A 18 -5.99 -10.70 -17.10
N ASP A 19 -4.70 -10.88 -16.79
CA ASP A 19 -3.88 -11.93 -17.40
C ASP A 19 -4.28 -13.34 -16.91
N ILE A 20 -4.27 -14.32 -17.81
CA ILE A 20 -4.58 -15.72 -17.50
C ILE A 20 -3.44 -16.42 -16.74
N ARG A 21 -2.21 -15.88 -16.82
CA ARG A 21 -1.03 -16.43 -16.17
C ARG A 21 -0.90 -15.84 -14.77
N PHE A 22 -0.96 -16.72 -13.77
CA PHE A 22 -0.86 -16.34 -12.36
C PHE A 22 0.43 -15.56 -12.03
N GLN A 23 1.57 -15.92 -12.63
CA GLN A 23 2.82 -15.22 -12.39
C GLN A 23 2.76 -13.75 -12.86
N ASN A 24 2.17 -13.50 -14.03
CA ASN A 24 1.97 -12.14 -14.52
C ASN A 24 1.04 -11.33 -13.62
N GLN A 25 0.02 -11.98 -13.04
CA GLN A 25 -0.87 -11.34 -12.07
C GLN A 25 -0.14 -10.92 -10.80
N ILE A 26 0.83 -11.72 -10.33
CA ILE A 26 1.70 -11.34 -9.21
C ILE A 26 2.51 -10.10 -9.58
N ASP A 27 3.08 -10.05 -10.78
CA ASP A 27 3.90 -8.91 -11.23
C ASP A 27 3.05 -7.63 -11.38
N ILE A 28 1.83 -7.75 -11.91
CA ILE A 28 0.87 -6.62 -11.96
C ILE A 28 0.52 -6.15 -10.55
N PHE A 29 0.20 -7.08 -9.64
CA PHE A 29 -0.12 -6.73 -8.26
C PHE A 29 1.07 -6.07 -7.54
N LYS A 30 2.30 -6.51 -7.83
CA LYS A 30 3.52 -5.88 -7.32
C LYS A 30 3.65 -4.43 -7.77
N VAL A 31 3.34 -4.13 -9.04
CA VAL A 31 3.27 -2.75 -9.55
C VAL A 31 2.21 -1.94 -8.82
N ILE A 32 1.01 -2.49 -8.65
CA ILE A 32 -0.08 -1.82 -7.92
C ILE A 32 0.34 -1.46 -6.48
N ILE A 33 0.92 -2.41 -5.74
CA ILE A 33 1.39 -2.14 -4.36
C ILE A 33 2.48 -1.07 -4.35
N ARG A 34 3.44 -1.14 -5.27
CA ARG A 34 4.51 -0.13 -5.40
C ARG A 34 3.94 1.27 -5.65
N GLU A 35 2.96 1.41 -6.52
CA GLU A 35 2.31 2.69 -6.79
C GLU A 35 1.54 3.20 -5.58
N LEU A 36 0.84 2.31 -4.86
CA LEU A 36 0.14 2.66 -3.63
C LEU A 36 1.09 3.15 -2.55
N THR A 37 2.19 2.44 -2.30
CA THR A 37 3.19 2.87 -1.30
C THR A 37 3.91 4.15 -1.71
N GLY A 38 4.13 4.36 -3.01
CA GLY A 38 4.72 5.58 -3.57
C GLY A 38 3.87 6.84 -3.40
N LYS A 39 2.54 6.71 -3.25
CA LYS A 39 1.63 7.84 -3.02
C LYS A 39 1.76 8.46 -1.63
N TYR A 40 2.24 7.71 -0.64
CA TYR A 40 2.32 8.15 0.76
C TYR A 40 3.76 8.35 1.21
N LYS A 41 4.49 9.25 0.52
CA LYS A 41 5.92 9.53 0.81
C LYS A 41 6.16 10.00 2.25
N ASP A 42 5.19 10.70 2.83
CA ASP A 42 5.24 11.21 4.21
C ASP A 42 5.37 10.10 5.27
N LEU A 43 5.06 8.85 4.92
CA LEU A 43 5.29 7.72 5.80
C LEU A 43 6.79 7.50 6.09
N LEU A 44 7.68 7.78 5.13
CA LEU A 44 9.12 7.59 5.32
C LEU A 44 9.72 8.57 6.33
N THR A 45 9.14 9.76 6.47
CA THR A 45 9.54 10.78 7.43
C THR A 45 8.70 10.77 8.71
N SER A 46 7.77 9.83 8.83
CA SER A 46 6.90 9.69 10.00
C SER A 46 7.68 9.39 11.27
N GLU A 47 7.50 10.19 12.32
CA GLU A 47 8.01 9.91 13.66
C GLU A 47 7.26 8.75 14.35
N ARG A 48 6.08 8.39 13.82
CA ARG A 48 5.21 7.33 14.37
C ARG A 48 5.47 5.95 13.75
N LEU A 49 6.34 5.88 12.75
CA LEU A 49 6.81 4.63 12.17
C LEU A 49 8.22 4.34 12.66
N ASP A 50 8.45 3.09 13.03
CA ASP A 50 9.79 2.64 13.40
C ASP A 50 10.67 2.44 12.15
N ASP A 51 11.96 2.19 12.37
CA ASP A 51 12.93 2.01 11.29
C ASP A 51 12.65 0.75 10.46
N ILE A 52 11.98 -0.26 11.03
CA ILE A 52 11.64 -1.49 10.32
C ILE A 52 10.48 -1.22 9.35
N ASP A 53 9.43 -0.54 9.81
CA ASP A 53 8.33 -0.06 8.97
C ASP A 53 8.87 0.76 7.79
N LYS A 54 9.79 1.69 8.04
CA LYS A 54 10.37 2.55 7.00
C LYS A 54 11.20 1.75 5.99
N LYS A 55 12.06 0.84 6.46
CA LYS A 55 12.82 -0.05 5.58
C LYS A 55 11.92 -0.89 4.69
N LEU A 56 10.86 -1.46 5.27
CA LEU A 56 9.93 -2.30 4.52
C LEU A 56 9.12 -1.48 3.50
N LEU A 57 8.72 -0.24 3.84
CA LEU A 57 8.11 0.69 2.87
C LEU A 57 9.03 0.96 1.68
N ILE A 58 10.33 1.13 1.91
CA ILE A 58 11.33 1.31 0.84
C ILE A 58 11.39 0.05 -0.05
N CYS A 59 11.45 -1.15 0.54
CA CYS A 59 11.42 -2.41 -0.22
C CYS A 59 10.19 -2.50 -1.12
N TYR A 60 8.99 -2.14 -0.63
CA TYR A 60 7.79 -2.09 -1.48
C TYR A 60 7.88 -1.04 -2.59
N GLN A 61 8.46 0.13 -2.34
CA GLN A 61 8.63 1.20 -3.34
C GLN A 61 9.65 0.85 -4.43
N GLU A 62 10.70 0.09 -4.08
CA GLU A 62 11.71 -0.42 -5.00
C GLU A 62 11.23 -1.68 -5.73
N GLY A 63 10.21 -2.34 -5.19
CA GLY A 63 9.76 -3.65 -5.66
C GLY A 63 10.71 -4.78 -5.24
N ASP A 64 11.52 -4.59 -4.21
CA ASP A 64 12.34 -5.66 -3.62
C ASP A 64 11.53 -6.44 -2.58
N VAL A 65 10.49 -7.12 -3.05
CA VAL A 65 9.52 -7.86 -2.23
C VAL A 65 9.18 -9.20 -2.86
N ASN A 66 8.96 -10.20 -2.00
CA ASN A 66 8.56 -11.54 -2.41
C ASN A 66 7.03 -11.70 -2.39
N ILE A 67 6.54 -12.90 -2.76
CA ILE A 67 5.09 -13.18 -2.80
C ILE A 67 4.43 -13.11 -1.41
N ALA A 68 5.12 -13.50 -0.34
CA ALA A 68 4.58 -13.43 1.01
C ALA A 68 4.44 -11.99 1.49
N ASP A 69 5.38 -11.13 1.11
CA ASP A 69 5.30 -9.67 1.33
C ASP A 69 4.11 -9.11 0.56
N LEU A 70 4.01 -9.39 -0.74
CA LEU A 70 2.89 -8.92 -1.57
C LEU A 70 1.53 -9.32 -1.00
N LYS A 71 1.36 -10.57 -0.55
CA LYS A 71 0.14 -11.03 0.14
C LYS A 71 -0.25 -10.15 1.33
N ASN A 72 0.73 -9.56 2.01
CA ASN A 72 0.53 -8.68 3.16
C ASN A 72 0.59 -7.18 2.80
N GLY A 73 0.91 -6.80 1.56
CA GLY A 73 1.23 -5.42 1.18
C GLY A 73 0.15 -4.40 1.55
N LEU A 74 -1.11 -4.69 1.23
CA LEU A 74 -2.24 -3.81 1.60
C LEU A 74 -2.44 -3.71 3.11
N ARG A 75 -2.28 -4.83 3.83
CA ARG A 75 -2.39 -4.85 5.29
C ARG A 75 -1.29 -4.00 5.93
N PHE A 76 -0.05 -4.19 5.46
CA PHE A 76 1.10 -3.44 5.94
C PHE A 76 0.93 -1.93 5.67
N LEU A 77 0.60 -1.55 4.44
CA LEU A 77 0.37 -0.14 4.11
C LEU A 77 -0.76 0.48 4.94
N SER A 78 -1.86 -0.26 5.14
CA SER A 78 -2.96 0.16 6.02
C SER A 78 -2.51 0.37 7.47
N GLN A 79 -1.65 -0.52 7.99
CA GLN A 79 -1.09 -0.35 9.33
C GLN A 79 -0.18 0.88 9.43
N CYS A 80 0.67 1.13 8.42
CA CYS A 80 1.52 2.32 8.38
C CYS A 80 0.69 3.61 8.36
N LEU A 81 -0.36 3.65 7.54
CA LEU A 81 -1.28 4.79 7.47
C LEU A 81 -2.03 4.98 8.78
N TYR A 82 -2.48 3.90 9.42
CA TYR A 82 -3.11 3.96 10.73
C TYR A 82 -2.15 4.52 11.79
N LYS A 83 -0.91 4.00 11.87
CA LYS A 83 0.12 4.50 12.79
C LYS A 83 0.43 5.98 12.53
N HIS A 84 0.60 6.38 11.27
CA HIS A 84 0.96 7.75 10.91
C HIS A 84 -0.19 8.73 11.16
N TYR A 85 -1.40 8.45 10.69
CA TYR A 85 -2.54 9.38 10.80
C TYR A 85 -3.36 9.21 12.07
N GLN A 86 -3.16 8.14 12.84
CA GLN A 86 -3.93 7.81 14.07
C GLN A 86 -5.44 7.73 13.81
N LYS A 87 -5.81 7.25 12.62
CA LYS A 87 -7.19 7.14 12.16
C LYS A 87 -7.39 5.86 11.36
N LYS A 88 -8.61 5.31 11.43
CA LYS A 88 -8.98 4.12 10.65
C LYS A 88 -8.77 4.39 9.16
N VAL A 89 -8.17 3.43 8.46
CA VAL A 89 -7.94 3.48 7.02
C VAL A 89 -9.14 2.91 6.30
N ILE A 90 -9.60 3.62 5.28
CA ILE A 90 -10.65 3.14 4.37
C ILE A 90 -9.96 2.57 3.13
N ILE A 91 -10.33 1.36 2.74
CA ILE A 91 -9.84 0.74 1.50
C ILE A 91 -11.02 0.68 0.53
N LEU A 92 -10.87 1.34 -0.61
CA LEU A 92 -11.83 1.30 -1.71
C LEU A 92 -11.24 0.46 -2.83
N ILE A 93 -11.95 -0.58 -3.24
CA ILE A 93 -11.55 -1.49 -4.31
C ILE A 93 -12.45 -1.21 -5.51
N ASP A 94 -11.82 -0.87 -6.63
CA ASP A 94 -12.43 -0.73 -7.94
C ASP A 94 -11.97 -1.92 -8.80
N GLU A 95 -12.89 -2.54 -9.54
CA GLU A 95 -12.66 -3.74 -10.36
C GLU A 95 -12.83 -3.44 -11.86
#